data_AF-A0A2U3K8Q1-F1
#
_entry.id   AF-A0A2U3K8Q1-F1
#
_cell.length_a   1.000
_cell.length_b   1.000
_cell.length_c   1.000
_cell.angle_alpha   90.00
_cell.angle_beta   90.00
_cell.angle_gamma   90.00
#
_symmetry.space_group_name_H-M   'P 1'
#
loop_
_entity.id
_entity.type
_entity.pdbx_description
1 polymer ?
#
loop_
_entity_poly.entity_id
_entity_poly.type
_entity_poly.pdbx_seq_one_letter_code
_entity_poly.pdbx_strand_id
1 'polypeptide(L)'
;MQLHGCGTALVTPFHQDGSIDDATLRNLVSWQVESGIDFLVPCGTTGETPTLTHDEWLQVIDTTIEVAAGRVPIIAGATSNSTHEAVEKAKEVAARAGVNAILTASPYYNKPTQEGQYRHFKAIAEAIGDKPVILYNVPGRTGANLEPSTLARLAEVPNIVGVKEASGNMAQIAEAINAVPETFLVFSGDDTYTLPMIALGGVGVISVAANQIPHEMTAMTRAALANDWAAARSLHRKYLPLMQANFIESSPLPVKAVLAMMGKIEEVYRLPLLPMRRDTRARLQKVVAEVGLISKPAGPAPEVSDFFIYENWAAGPHKIVLHRGSCGQCSHGKGRPAGHDANHARWHGPYATLAEGRAAAHAMTGVLIRSECKCV
;
A
#
# COMPACT_ATOMS: atom_id res chain seq x y z
N MET A 1 -19.35 -13.08 -18.76
CA MET A 1 -18.04 -13.32 -18.10
C MET A 1 -18.31 -13.74 -16.67
N GLN A 2 -17.54 -14.69 -16.11
CA GLN A 2 -17.66 -15.09 -14.70
C GLN A 2 -16.92 -14.10 -13.81
N LEU A 3 -17.51 -13.69 -12.69
CA LEU A 3 -16.89 -12.85 -11.68
C LEU A 3 -16.19 -13.74 -10.65
N HIS A 4 -15.05 -14.35 -10.99
CA HIS A 4 -14.25 -15.19 -10.08
C HIS A 4 -12.76 -14.81 -10.22
N GLY A 5 -11.91 -15.26 -9.29
CA GLY A 5 -10.47 -15.05 -9.37
C GLY A 5 -9.96 -13.81 -8.65
N CYS A 6 -8.90 -13.20 -9.18
CA CYS A 6 -8.27 -12.02 -8.60
C CYS A 6 -8.76 -10.75 -9.28
N GLY A 7 -9.36 -9.85 -8.51
CA GLY A 7 -9.69 -8.51 -8.98
C GLY A 7 -8.94 -7.42 -8.26
N THR A 8 -8.57 -6.36 -8.98
CA THR A 8 -7.82 -5.25 -8.40
C THR A 8 -8.77 -4.16 -7.91
N ALA A 9 -8.71 -3.83 -6.61
CA ALA A 9 -9.27 -2.60 -6.06
C ALA A 9 -8.39 -1.42 -6.47
N LEU A 10 -8.67 -0.82 -7.62
CA LEU A 10 -7.81 0.15 -8.27
C LEU A 10 -7.58 1.38 -7.39
N VAL A 11 -6.33 1.86 -7.37
CA VAL A 11 -6.00 3.21 -6.90
C VAL A 11 -6.45 4.25 -7.92
N THR A 12 -6.68 5.48 -7.47
CA THR A 12 -6.85 6.64 -8.36
C THR A 12 -5.58 7.49 -8.34
N PRO A 13 -4.85 7.61 -9.46
CA PRO A 13 -3.67 8.48 -9.53
C PRO A 13 -4.09 9.95 -9.65
N PHE A 14 -3.30 10.83 -9.03
CA PHE A 14 -3.55 12.28 -9.05
C PHE A 14 -2.28 13.03 -9.45
N HIS A 15 -2.47 14.17 -10.11
CA HIS A 15 -1.43 15.19 -10.29
C HIS A 15 -1.19 15.95 -8.99
N GLN A 16 -0.08 16.69 -8.91
CA GLN A 16 0.28 17.49 -7.71
C GLN A 16 -0.76 18.55 -7.31
N ASP A 17 -1.56 19.04 -8.27
CA ASP A 17 -2.67 19.96 -8.01
C ASP A 17 -3.92 19.26 -7.44
N GLY A 18 -3.87 17.93 -7.31
CA GLY A 18 -4.93 17.09 -6.80
C GLY A 18 -5.90 16.60 -7.87
N SER A 19 -5.83 17.06 -9.13
CA SER A 19 -6.68 16.58 -10.22
C SER A 19 -6.37 15.12 -10.61
N ILE A 20 -7.31 14.42 -11.24
CA ILE A 20 -7.09 13.05 -11.72
C ILE A 20 -6.00 13.04 -12.80
N ASP A 21 -5.00 12.17 -12.63
CA ASP A 21 -4.04 11.86 -13.69
C ASP A 21 -4.59 10.77 -14.61
N ASP A 22 -5.38 11.19 -15.60
CA ASP A 22 -6.11 10.29 -16.50
C ASP A 22 -5.15 9.42 -17.35
N ALA A 23 -4.03 9.99 -17.81
CA ALA A 23 -3.04 9.25 -18.58
C ALA A 23 -2.42 8.11 -17.76
N THR A 24 -2.06 8.39 -16.51
CA THR A 24 -1.55 7.37 -15.59
C THR A 24 -2.62 6.35 -15.25
N LEU A 25 -3.88 6.76 -15.04
CA LEU A 25 -4.99 5.83 -14.80
C LEU A 25 -5.14 4.85 -15.97
N ARG A 26 -5.15 5.35 -17.21
CA ARG A 26 -5.21 4.53 -18.42
C ARG A 26 -4.07 3.50 -18.48
N ASN A 27 -2.84 3.94 -18.18
CA ASN A 27 -1.68 3.06 -18.15
C ASN A 27 -1.78 1.97 -17.07
N LEU A 28 -2.26 2.32 -15.87
CA LEU A 28 -2.50 1.35 -14.80
C LEU A 28 -3.55 0.31 -15.21
N VAL A 29 -4.67 0.74 -15.79
CA VAL A 29 -5.73 -0.17 -16.25
C VAL A 29 -5.22 -1.10 -17.35
N SER A 30 -4.50 -0.59 -18.36
CA SER A 30 -3.93 -1.44 -19.42
C SER A 30 -2.95 -2.45 -18.85
N TRP A 31 -2.04 -2.02 -17.98
CA TRP A 31 -1.07 -2.90 -17.34
C TRP A 31 -1.72 -3.99 -16.48
N GLN A 32 -2.81 -3.69 -15.78
CA GLN A 32 -3.56 -4.68 -15.00
C GLN A 32 -4.16 -5.76 -15.90
N VAL A 33 -4.80 -5.36 -17.01
CA VAL A 33 -5.39 -6.27 -18.00
C VAL A 33 -4.30 -7.12 -18.67
N GLU A 34 -3.19 -6.50 -19.08
CA GLU A 34 -2.04 -7.19 -19.70
C GLU A 34 -1.34 -8.17 -18.74
N SER A 35 -1.35 -7.87 -17.44
CA SER A 35 -0.82 -8.76 -16.40
C SER A 35 -1.76 -9.91 -16.06
N GLY A 36 -2.94 -9.98 -16.68
CA GLY A 36 -3.85 -11.12 -16.60
C GLY A 36 -4.87 -11.08 -15.48
N ILE A 37 -5.12 -9.91 -14.86
CA ILE A 37 -6.13 -9.75 -13.80
C ILE A 37 -7.50 -10.29 -14.26
N ASP A 38 -8.28 -10.88 -13.35
CA ASP A 38 -9.57 -11.48 -13.72
C ASP A 38 -10.69 -10.43 -13.81
N PHE A 39 -10.63 -9.35 -13.02
CA PHE A 39 -11.59 -8.22 -13.07
C PHE A 39 -11.03 -6.95 -12.40
N LEU A 40 -11.69 -5.81 -12.61
CA LEU A 40 -11.27 -4.52 -12.06
C LEU A 40 -12.37 -3.88 -11.22
N VAL A 41 -11.96 -3.23 -10.13
CA VAL A 41 -12.87 -2.54 -9.21
C VAL A 41 -12.45 -1.06 -9.07
N PRO A 42 -12.87 -0.18 -10.01
CA PRO A 42 -12.68 1.25 -9.87
C PRO A 42 -13.56 1.81 -8.75
N CYS A 43 -13.13 2.92 -8.15
CA CYS A 43 -13.90 3.67 -7.16
C CYS A 43 -14.34 2.85 -5.93
N GLY A 44 -13.57 1.81 -5.56
CA GLY A 44 -13.62 1.23 -4.22
C GLY A 44 -12.85 2.06 -3.19
N THR A 45 -12.77 1.60 -1.94
CA THR A 45 -12.04 2.32 -0.87
C THR A 45 -10.59 2.68 -1.24
N THR A 46 -9.90 1.78 -1.92
CA THR A 46 -8.51 1.95 -2.36
C THR A 46 -8.36 3.04 -3.44
N GLY A 47 -9.44 3.37 -4.15
CA GLY A 47 -9.51 4.45 -5.14
C GLY A 47 -9.78 5.83 -4.54
N GLU A 48 -9.77 5.96 -3.20
CA GLU A 48 -9.99 7.23 -2.49
C GLU A 48 -11.36 7.88 -2.77
N THR A 49 -12.38 7.06 -3.09
CA THR A 49 -13.74 7.50 -3.46
C THR A 49 -14.35 8.58 -2.56
N PRO A 50 -14.17 8.59 -1.21
CA PRO A 50 -14.69 9.66 -0.37
C PRO A 50 -14.16 11.07 -0.68
N THR A 51 -13.06 11.17 -1.44
CA THR A 51 -12.41 12.44 -1.82
C THR A 51 -12.58 12.76 -3.30
N LEU A 52 -13.32 11.93 -4.06
CA LEU A 52 -13.69 12.21 -5.44
C LEU A 52 -14.98 13.02 -5.47
N THR A 53 -15.03 14.01 -6.37
CA THR A 53 -16.30 14.62 -6.76
C THR A 53 -17.15 13.63 -7.56
N HIS A 54 -18.41 13.98 -7.80
CA HIS A 54 -19.30 13.16 -8.61
C HIS A 54 -18.74 12.94 -10.03
N ASP A 55 -18.33 14.02 -10.71
CA ASP A 55 -17.81 13.93 -12.09
C ASP A 55 -16.51 13.12 -12.15
N GLU A 56 -15.63 13.27 -11.18
CA GLU A 56 -14.38 12.50 -11.07
C GLU A 56 -14.63 11.01 -10.80
N TRP A 57 -15.60 10.69 -9.95
CA TRP A 57 -16.03 9.32 -9.69
C TRP A 57 -16.49 8.63 -10.98
N LEU A 58 -17.24 9.35 -11.82
CA LEU A 58 -17.68 8.86 -13.12
C LEU A 58 -16.54 8.76 -14.12
N GLN A 59 -15.68 9.79 -14.19
CA GLN A 59 -14.50 9.79 -15.04
C GLN A 59 -13.62 8.55 -14.81
N VAL A 60 -13.35 8.20 -13.55
CA VAL A 60 -12.53 7.01 -13.24
C VAL A 60 -13.20 5.72 -13.73
N ILE A 61 -14.52 5.59 -13.55
CA ILE A 61 -15.28 4.42 -14.01
C ILE A 61 -15.27 4.34 -15.54
N ASP A 62 -15.57 5.45 -16.21
CA ASP A 62 -15.68 5.51 -17.67
C ASP A 62 -14.32 5.28 -18.34
N THR A 63 -13.23 5.89 -17.83
CA THR A 63 -11.85 5.60 -18.29
C THR A 63 -11.49 4.12 -18.08
N THR A 64 -11.88 3.53 -16.94
CA THR A 64 -11.61 2.11 -16.68
C THR A 64 -12.35 1.20 -17.67
N ILE A 65 -13.62 1.49 -17.97
CA ILE A 65 -14.43 0.76 -18.96
C ILE A 65 -13.80 0.87 -20.35
N GLU A 66 -13.47 2.11 -20.76
CA GLU A 66 -12.90 2.40 -22.07
C GLU A 66 -11.61 1.61 -22.30
N VAL A 67 -10.68 1.69 -21.34
CA VAL A 67 -9.39 1.00 -21.46
C VAL A 67 -9.57 -0.51 -21.32
N ALA A 68 -10.39 -1.01 -20.40
CA ALA A 68 -10.62 -2.45 -20.29
C ALA A 68 -11.22 -3.03 -21.58
N ALA A 69 -12.05 -2.26 -22.30
CA ALA A 69 -12.61 -2.59 -23.61
C ALA A 69 -13.27 -3.99 -23.63
N GLY A 70 -13.94 -4.37 -22.54
CA GLY A 70 -14.60 -5.67 -22.39
C GLY A 70 -13.66 -6.88 -22.25
N ARG A 71 -12.35 -6.68 -22.09
CA ARG A 71 -11.36 -7.77 -21.91
C ARG A 71 -11.45 -8.41 -20.52
N VAL A 72 -11.85 -7.64 -19.51
CA VAL A 72 -12.13 -8.11 -18.15
C VAL A 72 -13.40 -7.42 -17.63
N PRO A 73 -14.15 -8.04 -16.70
CA PRO A 73 -15.31 -7.43 -16.08
C PRO A 73 -14.94 -6.20 -15.23
N ILE A 74 -15.85 -5.24 -15.17
CA ILE A 74 -15.77 -4.07 -14.30
C ILE A 74 -16.82 -4.15 -13.19
N ILE A 75 -16.38 -4.02 -11.94
CA ILE A 75 -17.24 -3.91 -10.76
C ILE A 75 -17.13 -2.49 -10.21
N ALA A 76 -18.12 -1.63 -10.48
CA ALA A 76 -18.06 -0.22 -10.09
C ALA A 76 -18.37 -0.05 -8.58
N GLY A 77 -17.52 0.68 -7.86
CA GLY A 77 -17.82 1.07 -6.47
C GLY A 77 -18.90 2.16 -6.38
N ALA A 78 -19.97 1.90 -5.63
CA ALA A 78 -21.12 2.80 -5.47
C ALA A 78 -21.62 2.88 -4.01
N THR A 79 -20.70 2.87 -3.04
CA THR A 79 -21.05 2.96 -1.61
C THR A 79 -21.53 4.37 -1.23
N SER A 80 -22.57 4.45 -0.40
CA SER A 80 -22.91 5.62 0.42
C SER A 80 -23.50 5.16 1.76
N ASN A 81 -23.38 5.98 2.79
CA ASN A 81 -24.06 5.75 4.07
C ASN A 81 -25.52 6.25 4.09
N SER A 82 -25.97 6.93 3.03
CA SER A 82 -27.36 7.32 2.79
C SER A 82 -27.99 6.37 1.77
N THR A 83 -29.07 5.68 2.13
CA THR A 83 -29.76 4.76 1.20
C THR A 83 -30.25 5.46 -0.06
N HIS A 84 -30.75 6.69 0.07
CA HIS A 84 -31.20 7.47 -1.08
C HIS A 84 -30.05 7.73 -2.06
N GLU A 85 -28.89 8.20 -1.56
CA GLU A 85 -27.73 8.46 -2.39
C GLU A 85 -27.12 7.17 -2.96
N ALA A 86 -27.09 6.08 -2.19
CA ALA A 86 -26.61 4.79 -2.66
C ALA A 86 -27.47 4.23 -3.80
N VAL A 87 -28.80 4.40 -3.72
CA VAL A 87 -29.73 4.04 -4.80
C VAL A 87 -29.46 4.84 -6.06
N GLU A 88 -29.30 6.16 -5.96
CA GLU A 88 -29.04 7.01 -7.12
C GLU A 88 -27.67 6.70 -7.75
N LYS A 89 -26.61 6.57 -6.94
CA LYS A 89 -25.30 6.11 -7.41
C LYS A 89 -25.37 4.76 -8.12
N ALA A 90 -26.10 3.81 -7.55
CA ALA A 90 -26.22 2.47 -8.11
C ALA A 90 -26.94 2.48 -9.47
N LYS A 91 -28.06 3.22 -9.61
CA LYS A 91 -28.76 3.38 -10.90
C LYS A 91 -27.83 3.97 -11.96
N GLU A 92 -27.04 4.96 -11.57
CA GLU A 92 -26.20 5.67 -12.52
C GLU A 92 -25.05 4.80 -13.06
N VAL A 93 -24.37 4.04 -12.20
CA VAL A 93 -23.34 3.11 -12.68
C VAL A 93 -23.94 1.88 -13.35
N ALA A 94 -25.13 1.43 -12.94
CA ALA A 94 -25.83 0.31 -13.58
C ALA A 94 -26.19 0.62 -15.04
N ALA A 95 -26.49 1.89 -15.35
CA ALA A 95 -26.83 2.36 -16.69
C ALA A 95 -25.63 2.35 -17.66
N ARG A 96 -24.40 2.25 -17.16
CA ARG A 96 -23.19 2.20 -17.99
C ARG A 96 -22.98 0.80 -18.55
N ALA A 97 -22.99 0.68 -19.88
CA ALA A 97 -22.93 -0.61 -20.59
C ALA A 97 -21.71 -1.48 -20.21
N GLY A 98 -20.58 -0.85 -19.85
CA GLY A 98 -19.36 -1.54 -19.45
C GLY A 98 -19.31 -2.01 -18.00
N VAL A 99 -20.27 -1.63 -17.15
CA VAL A 99 -20.32 -2.07 -15.74
C VAL A 99 -21.00 -3.44 -15.67
N ASN A 100 -20.29 -4.44 -15.15
CA ASN A 100 -20.80 -5.81 -15.03
C ASN A 100 -21.42 -6.11 -13.67
N ALA A 101 -20.99 -5.40 -12.62
CA ALA A 101 -21.56 -5.49 -11.28
C ALA A 101 -21.29 -4.20 -10.48
N ILE A 102 -21.96 -4.06 -9.34
CA ILE A 102 -21.75 -2.97 -8.40
C ILE A 102 -21.16 -3.52 -7.11
N LEU A 103 -20.18 -2.83 -6.54
CA LEU A 103 -19.68 -3.07 -5.18
C LEU A 103 -20.22 -1.99 -4.25
N THR A 104 -20.93 -2.37 -3.20
CA THR A 104 -21.46 -1.43 -2.19
C THR A 104 -21.28 -1.95 -0.77
N ALA A 105 -20.74 -1.10 0.12
CA ALA A 105 -20.43 -1.47 1.50
C ALA A 105 -21.55 -1.13 2.47
N SER A 106 -21.47 -1.70 3.69
CA SER A 106 -22.37 -1.30 4.78
C SER A 106 -22.26 0.21 5.05
N PRO A 107 -23.36 0.90 5.38
CA PRO A 107 -23.33 2.32 5.71
C PRO A 107 -22.30 2.64 6.80
N TYR A 108 -21.36 3.54 6.47
CA TYR A 108 -20.32 3.98 7.38
C TYR A 108 -20.79 5.16 8.25
N TYR A 109 -20.14 5.35 9.40
CA TYR A 109 -20.38 6.42 10.38
C TYR A 109 -21.71 6.31 11.16
N ASN A 110 -22.84 6.12 10.49
CA ASN A 110 -24.18 6.12 11.10
C ASN A 110 -24.59 4.78 11.75
N LYS A 111 -23.82 3.70 11.54
CA LYS A 111 -23.92 2.41 12.25
C LYS A 111 -25.35 1.82 12.31
N PRO A 112 -25.98 1.50 11.16
CA PRO A 112 -27.32 0.92 11.14
C PRO A 112 -27.37 -0.44 11.82
N THR A 113 -28.54 -0.82 12.32
CA THR A 113 -28.83 -2.18 12.81
C THR A 113 -28.77 -3.21 11.66
N GLN A 114 -28.76 -4.50 11.97
CA GLN A 114 -28.83 -5.57 10.95
C GLN A 114 -30.03 -5.41 10.00
N GLU A 115 -31.21 -5.08 10.53
CA GLU A 115 -32.40 -4.83 9.71
C GLU A 115 -32.27 -3.54 8.88
N GLY A 116 -31.58 -2.52 9.40
CA GLY A 116 -31.23 -1.32 8.64
C GLY A 116 -30.30 -1.64 7.45
N GLN A 117 -29.28 -2.48 7.67
CA GLN A 117 -28.39 -2.97 6.61
C GLN A 117 -29.16 -3.79 5.56
N TYR A 118 -30.02 -4.71 6.00
CA TYR A 118 -30.87 -5.50 5.10
C TYR A 118 -31.70 -4.61 4.17
N ARG A 119 -32.43 -3.64 4.73
CA ARG A 119 -33.28 -2.71 3.95
C ARG A 119 -32.47 -1.81 3.04
N HIS A 120 -31.30 -1.35 3.49
CA HIS A 120 -30.40 -0.54 2.69
C HIS A 120 -29.95 -1.28 1.42
N PHE A 121 -29.40 -2.49 1.57
CA PHE A 121 -28.93 -3.27 0.43
C PHE A 121 -30.07 -3.73 -0.47
N LYS A 122 -31.20 -4.15 0.11
CA LYS A 122 -32.39 -4.54 -0.66
C LYS A 122 -32.91 -3.37 -1.51
N ALA A 123 -32.98 -2.16 -0.97
CA ALA A 123 -33.42 -0.98 -1.72
C ALA A 123 -32.50 -0.66 -2.90
N ILE A 124 -31.17 -0.82 -2.73
CA ILE A 124 -30.20 -0.66 -3.82
C ILE A 124 -30.43 -1.71 -4.91
N ALA A 125 -30.54 -2.97 -4.51
CA ALA A 125 -30.71 -4.10 -5.41
C ALA A 125 -32.01 -3.99 -6.24
N GLU A 126 -33.13 -3.64 -5.61
CA GLU A 126 -34.43 -3.45 -6.28
C GLU A 126 -34.43 -2.28 -7.27
N ALA A 127 -33.62 -1.25 -7.03
CA ALA A 127 -33.60 -0.04 -7.85
C ALA A 127 -32.89 -0.19 -9.20
N ILE A 128 -32.07 -1.23 -9.38
CA ILE A 128 -31.19 -1.39 -10.55
C ILE A 128 -31.52 -2.62 -11.43
N GLY A 129 -32.66 -3.27 -11.16
CA GLY A 129 -33.11 -4.45 -11.91
C GLY A 129 -32.13 -5.61 -11.82
N ASP A 130 -31.82 -6.25 -12.95
CA ASP A 130 -31.00 -7.47 -13.00
C ASP A 130 -29.49 -7.24 -12.84
N LYS A 131 -29.04 -5.98 -12.65
CA LYS A 131 -27.61 -5.69 -12.49
C LYS A 131 -27.08 -6.36 -11.20
N PRO A 132 -26.01 -7.17 -11.27
CA PRO A 132 -25.46 -7.84 -10.09
C PRO A 132 -24.89 -6.86 -9.06
N VAL A 133 -25.19 -7.12 -7.79
CA VAL A 133 -24.69 -6.40 -6.62
C VAL A 133 -23.81 -7.34 -5.79
N ILE A 134 -22.61 -6.87 -5.48
CA ILE A 134 -21.69 -7.49 -4.54
C ILE A 134 -21.65 -6.60 -3.30
N LEU A 135 -22.02 -7.18 -2.17
CA LEU A 135 -21.97 -6.51 -0.88
C LEU A 135 -20.52 -6.38 -0.41
N TYR A 136 -20.22 -5.40 0.43
CA TYR A 136 -18.89 -5.24 1.02
C TYR A 136 -18.97 -5.11 2.54
N ASN A 137 -18.62 -6.19 3.24
CA ASN A 137 -18.52 -6.18 4.70
C ASN A 137 -17.10 -5.79 5.14
N VAL A 138 -16.96 -4.63 5.79
CA VAL A 138 -15.66 -4.10 6.27
C VAL A 138 -15.84 -3.32 7.58
N PRO A 139 -16.18 -4.01 8.68
CA PRO A 139 -16.51 -3.38 9.96
C PRO A 139 -15.41 -2.46 10.50
N GLY A 140 -14.14 -2.76 10.22
CA GLY A 140 -13.00 -1.91 10.61
C GLY A 140 -13.02 -0.50 9.98
N ARG A 141 -13.80 -0.28 8.92
CA ARG A 141 -13.98 1.04 8.27
C ARG A 141 -15.38 1.62 8.43
N THR A 142 -16.41 0.78 8.41
CA THR A 142 -17.80 1.22 8.50
C THR A 142 -18.25 1.45 9.94
N GLY A 143 -17.64 0.74 10.90
CA GLY A 143 -18.11 0.66 12.28
C GLY A 143 -19.38 -0.19 12.44
N ALA A 144 -19.77 -0.96 11.41
CA ALA A 144 -20.92 -1.85 11.40
C ALA A 144 -20.56 -3.16 10.69
N ASN A 145 -20.81 -4.30 11.36
CA ASN A 145 -20.59 -5.63 10.80
C ASN A 145 -21.87 -6.14 10.15
N LEU A 146 -21.77 -6.71 8.95
CA LEU A 146 -22.85 -7.49 8.35
C LEU A 146 -22.76 -8.93 8.86
N GLU A 147 -23.72 -9.35 9.68
CA GLU A 147 -23.70 -10.69 10.28
C GLU A 147 -24.08 -11.78 9.25
N PRO A 148 -23.58 -13.03 9.41
CA PRO A 148 -23.89 -14.14 8.50
C PRO A 148 -25.40 -14.38 8.29
N SER A 149 -26.21 -14.23 9.34
CA SER A 149 -27.67 -14.38 9.27
C SER A 149 -28.35 -13.31 8.40
N THR A 150 -27.87 -12.07 8.46
CA THR A 150 -28.35 -10.98 7.59
C THR A 150 -27.87 -11.17 6.16
N LEU A 151 -26.62 -11.62 5.99
CA LEU A 151 -26.08 -11.95 4.67
C LEU A 151 -26.86 -13.07 3.99
N ALA A 152 -27.23 -14.12 4.73
CA ALA A 152 -28.05 -15.22 4.21
C ALA A 152 -29.41 -14.72 3.69
N ARG A 153 -30.09 -13.83 4.44
CA ARG A 153 -31.33 -13.18 3.98
C ARG A 153 -31.13 -12.32 2.73
N LEU A 154 -29.97 -11.67 2.60
CA LEU A 154 -29.64 -10.85 1.44
C LEU A 154 -29.30 -11.70 0.21
N ALA A 155 -28.73 -12.88 0.40
CA ALA A 155 -28.43 -13.83 -0.68
C ALA A 155 -29.68 -14.40 -1.36
N GLU A 156 -30.86 -14.27 -0.74
CA GLU A 156 -32.16 -14.59 -1.34
C GLU A 156 -32.67 -13.49 -2.28
N VAL A 157 -32.06 -12.29 -2.30
CA VAL A 157 -32.43 -11.21 -3.22
C VAL A 157 -31.80 -11.49 -4.59
N PRO A 158 -32.58 -11.59 -5.69
CA PRO A 158 -32.13 -12.21 -6.94
C PRO A 158 -30.83 -11.67 -7.56
N ASN A 159 -30.61 -10.37 -7.46
CA ASN A 159 -29.45 -9.70 -8.03
C ASN A 159 -28.36 -9.37 -7.00
N ILE A 160 -28.52 -9.74 -5.73
CA ILE A 160 -27.41 -9.74 -4.76
C ILE A 160 -26.67 -11.06 -4.93
N VAL A 161 -25.53 -11.02 -5.62
CA VAL A 161 -24.84 -12.23 -6.09
C VAL A 161 -23.62 -12.59 -5.26
N GLY A 162 -23.16 -11.71 -4.37
CA GLY A 162 -21.94 -11.98 -3.63
C GLY A 162 -21.63 -11.00 -2.51
N VAL A 163 -20.52 -11.28 -1.82
CA VAL A 163 -19.93 -10.43 -0.79
C VAL A 163 -18.41 -10.39 -0.92
N LYS A 164 -17.84 -9.20 -0.80
CA LYS A 164 -16.45 -8.97 -0.43
C LYS A 164 -16.37 -8.99 1.09
N GLU A 165 -15.84 -10.07 1.66
CA GLU A 165 -15.72 -10.25 3.11
C GLU A 165 -14.35 -9.77 3.60
N ALA A 166 -14.34 -8.65 4.34
CA ALA A 166 -13.16 -8.03 4.93
C ALA A 166 -13.33 -7.80 6.44
N SER A 167 -14.08 -8.67 7.12
CA SER A 167 -14.22 -8.64 8.58
C SER A 167 -12.93 -8.98 9.34
N GLY A 168 -11.99 -9.67 8.68
CA GLY A 168 -10.77 -10.19 9.34
C GLY A 168 -11.04 -11.35 10.31
N ASN A 169 -12.27 -11.88 10.33
CA ASN A 169 -12.70 -12.95 11.23
C ASN A 169 -12.99 -14.24 10.45
N MET A 170 -12.05 -15.19 10.48
CA MET A 170 -12.21 -16.45 9.74
C MET A 170 -13.35 -17.34 10.24
N ALA A 171 -13.74 -17.26 11.52
CA ALA A 171 -14.89 -18.01 12.02
C ALA A 171 -16.19 -17.47 11.40
N GLN A 172 -16.37 -16.15 11.39
CA GLN A 172 -17.52 -15.51 10.73
C GLN A 172 -17.53 -15.79 9.22
N ILE A 173 -16.37 -15.74 8.56
CA ILE A 173 -16.26 -16.05 7.13
C ILE A 173 -16.71 -17.48 6.86
N ALA A 174 -16.29 -18.45 7.68
CA ALA A 174 -16.74 -19.82 7.56
C ALA A 174 -18.26 -19.95 7.75
N GLU A 175 -18.83 -19.29 8.76
CA GLU A 175 -20.29 -19.24 8.98
C GLU A 175 -21.03 -18.63 7.78
N ALA A 176 -20.53 -17.51 7.25
CA ALA A 176 -21.10 -16.83 6.09
C ALA A 176 -21.11 -17.73 4.85
N ILE A 177 -20.00 -18.39 4.53
CA ILE A 177 -19.92 -19.29 3.37
C ILE A 177 -20.91 -20.46 3.51
N ASN A 178 -21.11 -21.00 4.71
CA ASN A 178 -22.05 -22.10 4.94
C ASN A 178 -23.53 -21.65 5.01
N ALA A 179 -23.78 -20.36 5.24
CA ALA A 179 -25.13 -19.82 5.37
C ALA A 179 -25.73 -19.31 4.05
N VAL A 180 -24.90 -19.06 3.04
CA VAL A 180 -25.33 -18.60 1.71
C VAL A 180 -25.44 -19.78 0.72
N PRO A 181 -26.23 -19.66 -0.37
CA PRO A 181 -26.26 -20.68 -1.43
C PRO A 181 -24.89 -20.92 -2.06
N GLU A 182 -24.63 -22.14 -2.57
CA GLU A 182 -23.36 -22.49 -3.24
C GLU A 182 -23.04 -21.60 -4.45
N THR A 183 -24.06 -21.00 -5.07
CA THR A 183 -23.91 -20.07 -6.19
C THR A 183 -23.52 -18.65 -5.77
N PHE A 184 -23.54 -18.34 -4.48
CA PHE A 184 -23.25 -17.02 -3.95
C PHE A 184 -21.74 -16.76 -3.90
N LEU A 185 -21.30 -15.64 -4.44
CA LEU A 185 -19.88 -15.34 -4.66
C LEU A 185 -19.26 -14.73 -3.40
N VAL A 186 -18.45 -15.49 -2.67
CA VAL A 186 -17.69 -14.98 -1.50
C VAL A 186 -16.25 -14.67 -1.91
N PHE A 187 -15.89 -13.39 -1.93
CA PHE A 187 -14.54 -12.90 -2.22
C PHE A 187 -13.81 -12.46 -0.96
N SER A 188 -12.51 -12.73 -0.90
CA SER A 188 -11.68 -12.16 0.15
C SER A 188 -11.52 -10.66 -0.07
N GLY A 189 -11.77 -9.88 0.97
CA GLY A 189 -11.39 -8.47 1.00
C GLY A 189 -10.08 -8.21 1.74
N ASP A 190 -9.41 -9.25 2.23
CA ASP A 190 -8.08 -9.22 2.83
C ASP A 190 -7.12 -10.09 2.01
N ASP A 191 -6.04 -9.49 1.49
CA ASP A 191 -5.06 -10.18 0.65
C ASP A 191 -4.45 -11.41 1.36
N THR A 192 -4.21 -11.31 2.67
CA THR A 192 -3.57 -12.36 3.47
C THR A 192 -4.48 -13.58 3.68
N TYR A 193 -5.80 -13.39 3.62
CA TYR A 193 -6.81 -14.44 3.83
C TYR A 193 -7.28 -15.09 2.53
N THR A 194 -6.71 -14.73 1.38
CA THR A 194 -7.10 -15.29 0.07
C THR A 194 -7.10 -16.83 0.08
N LEU A 195 -6.02 -17.47 0.54
CA LEU A 195 -5.93 -18.93 0.57
C LEU A 195 -6.94 -19.61 1.51
N PRO A 196 -7.02 -19.26 2.80
CA PRO A 196 -7.99 -19.90 3.69
C PRO A 196 -9.43 -19.63 3.26
N MET A 197 -9.73 -18.48 2.66
CA MET A 197 -11.08 -18.21 2.15
C MET A 197 -11.43 -19.12 0.95
N ILE A 198 -10.52 -19.28 -0.01
CA ILE A 198 -10.73 -20.20 -1.14
C ILE A 198 -10.87 -21.64 -0.66
N ALA A 199 -10.08 -22.06 0.34
CA ALA A 199 -10.17 -23.40 0.93
C ALA A 199 -11.54 -23.68 1.58
N LEU A 200 -12.27 -22.64 1.99
CA LEU A 200 -13.61 -22.75 2.57
C LEU A 200 -14.74 -22.63 1.54
N GLY A 201 -14.44 -22.39 0.26
CA GLY A 201 -15.44 -22.22 -0.80
C GLY A 201 -15.51 -20.81 -1.40
N GLY A 202 -14.62 -19.90 -0.98
CA GLY A 202 -14.51 -18.58 -1.61
C GLY A 202 -14.05 -18.65 -3.06
N VAL A 203 -14.52 -17.72 -3.88
CA VAL A 203 -14.31 -17.72 -5.34
C VAL A 203 -13.15 -16.82 -5.81
N GLY A 204 -12.47 -16.15 -4.89
CA GLY A 204 -11.40 -15.22 -5.24
C GLY A 204 -11.09 -14.15 -4.22
N VAL A 205 -10.51 -13.05 -4.69
CA VAL A 205 -10.08 -11.90 -3.87
C VAL A 205 -10.32 -10.59 -4.62
N ILE A 206 -10.75 -9.55 -3.89
CA ILE A 206 -10.74 -8.16 -4.35
C ILE A 206 -9.59 -7.44 -3.64
N SER A 207 -8.45 -7.41 -4.31
CA SER A 207 -7.09 -7.25 -3.77
C SER A 207 -6.59 -5.81 -3.77
N VAL A 208 -5.84 -5.45 -2.72
CA VAL A 208 -5.02 -4.23 -2.70
C VAL A 208 -3.65 -4.52 -3.32
N ALA A 209 -3.01 -5.63 -2.94
CA ALA A 209 -1.69 -6.03 -3.42
C ALA A 209 -1.62 -6.20 -4.95
N ALA A 210 -2.73 -6.60 -5.60
CA ALA A 210 -2.81 -6.74 -7.05
C ALA A 210 -2.59 -5.42 -7.81
N ASN A 211 -2.71 -4.26 -7.15
CA ASN A 211 -2.25 -3.00 -7.76
C ASN A 211 -0.76 -3.02 -8.08
N GLN A 212 0.08 -3.72 -7.32
CA GLN A 212 1.54 -3.70 -7.46
C GLN A 212 2.08 -4.99 -8.09
N ILE A 213 1.40 -6.11 -7.85
CA ILE A 213 1.78 -7.46 -8.30
C ILE A 213 0.58 -8.21 -8.91
N PRO A 214 -0.07 -7.66 -9.95
CA PRO A 214 -1.30 -8.23 -10.52
C PRO A 214 -1.12 -9.66 -11.03
N HIS A 215 -0.01 -9.94 -11.72
CA HIS A 215 0.29 -11.25 -12.25
C HIS A 215 0.48 -12.28 -11.12
N GLU A 216 1.22 -11.93 -10.07
CA GLU A 216 1.52 -12.84 -8.95
C GLU A 216 0.28 -13.13 -8.10
N MET A 217 -0.54 -12.12 -7.83
CA MET A 217 -1.79 -12.30 -7.10
C MET A 217 -2.77 -13.15 -7.90
N THR A 218 -2.87 -12.92 -9.21
CA THR A 218 -3.69 -13.74 -10.10
C THR A 218 -3.19 -15.18 -10.15
N ALA A 219 -1.88 -15.40 -10.28
CA ALA A 219 -1.30 -16.74 -10.27
C ALA A 219 -1.56 -17.48 -8.95
N MET A 220 -1.43 -16.79 -7.81
CA MET A 220 -1.72 -17.35 -6.49
C MET A 220 -3.19 -17.76 -6.36
N THR A 221 -4.10 -16.87 -6.75
CA THR A 221 -5.55 -17.12 -6.65
C THR A 221 -5.98 -18.24 -7.60
N ARG A 222 -5.52 -18.24 -8.85
CA ARG A 222 -5.83 -19.31 -9.82
C ARG A 222 -5.27 -20.66 -9.38
N ALA A 223 -4.05 -20.70 -8.84
CA ALA A 223 -3.48 -21.94 -8.28
C ALA A 223 -4.35 -22.50 -7.14
N ALA A 224 -4.81 -21.65 -6.22
CA ALA A 224 -5.69 -22.06 -5.14
C ALA A 224 -7.04 -22.58 -5.65
N LEU A 225 -7.68 -21.87 -6.59
CA LEU A 225 -8.95 -22.29 -7.21
C LEU A 225 -8.81 -23.61 -8.00
N ALA A 226 -7.63 -23.88 -8.55
CA ALA A 226 -7.32 -25.13 -9.24
C ALA A 226 -6.86 -26.26 -8.30
N ASN A 227 -6.94 -26.08 -6.97
CA ASN A 227 -6.44 -27.01 -5.96
C ASN A 227 -4.91 -27.27 -6.00
N ASP A 228 -4.13 -26.43 -6.69
CA ASP A 228 -2.66 -26.43 -6.60
C ASP A 228 -2.20 -25.66 -5.37
N TRP A 229 -2.42 -26.27 -4.21
CA TRP A 229 -2.06 -25.71 -2.92
C TRP A 229 -0.55 -25.57 -2.71
N ALA A 230 0.27 -26.29 -3.47
CA ALA A 230 1.72 -26.17 -3.38
C ALA A 230 2.20 -24.84 -3.98
N ALA A 231 1.78 -24.55 -5.22
CA ALA A 231 2.09 -23.29 -5.88
C ALA A 231 1.46 -22.10 -5.14
N ALA A 232 0.18 -22.22 -4.76
CA ALA A 232 -0.54 -21.16 -4.05
C ALA A 232 0.14 -20.77 -2.73
N ARG A 233 0.53 -21.75 -1.90
CA ARG A 233 1.24 -21.50 -0.64
C ARG A 233 2.65 -20.95 -0.83
N SER A 234 3.35 -21.34 -1.91
CA SER A 234 4.66 -20.79 -2.24
C SER A 234 4.56 -19.29 -2.56
N LEU A 235 3.62 -18.91 -3.43
CA LEU A 235 3.37 -17.51 -3.80
C LEU A 235 2.89 -16.69 -2.59
N HIS A 236 1.94 -17.22 -1.82
CA HIS A 236 1.46 -16.58 -0.61
C HIS A 236 2.60 -16.32 0.38
N ARG A 237 3.43 -17.32 0.67
CA ARG A 237 4.59 -17.15 1.56
C ARG A 237 5.55 -16.06 1.06
N LYS A 238 5.81 -16.02 -0.24
CA LYS A 238 6.71 -15.04 -0.85
C LYS A 238 6.18 -13.62 -0.70
N TYR A 239 4.88 -13.40 -0.94
CA TYR A 239 4.28 -12.07 -0.99
C TYR A 239 3.54 -11.64 0.28
N LEU A 240 3.38 -12.53 1.27
CA LEU A 240 2.77 -12.22 2.56
C LEU A 240 3.36 -10.97 3.23
N PRO A 241 4.70 -10.75 3.25
CA PRO A 241 5.27 -9.53 3.80
C PRO A 241 4.73 -8.26 3.11
N LEU A 242 4.58 -8.28 1.78
CA LEU A 242 4.02 -7.15 1.02
C LEU A 242 2.53 -6.96 1.32
N MET A 243 1.75 -8.05 1.35
CA MET A 243 0.32 -8.00 1.69
C MET A 243 0.11 -7.36 3.07
N GLN A 244 0.91 -7.74 4.07
CA GLN A 244 0.86 -7.14 5.41
C GLN A 244 1.35 -5.69 5.41
N ALA A 245 2.44 -5.39 4.70
CA ALA A 245 2.99 -4.04 4.63
C ALA A 245 2.02 -3.05 3.95
N ASN A 246 1.12 -3.51 3.08
CA ASN A 246 0.07 -2.68 2.49
C ASN A 246 -0.94 -2.10 3.51
N PHE A 247 -0.89 -2.57 4.77
CA PHE A 247 -1.73 -2.12 5.87
C PHE A 247 -0.92 -1.70 7.11
N ILE A 248 0.37 -1.40 6.97
CA ILE A 248 1.17 -0.81 8.08
C ILE A 248 0.66 0.57 8.49
N GLU A 249 -0.01 1.25 7.56
CA GLU A 249 -0.82 2.45 7.73
C GLU A 249 -2.10 2.28 6.91
N SER A 250 -3.06 3.19 7.09
CA SER A 250 -4.36 3.14 6.40
C SER A 250 -4.21 3.08 4.89
N SER A 251 -4.67 2.00 4.25
CA SER A 251 -4.80 1.93 2.79
C SER A 251 -5.71 3.06 2.27
N PRO A 252 -5.35 3.75 1.17
CA PRO A 252 -4.35 3.35 0.16
C PRO A 252 -2.93 3.94 0.31
N LEU A 253 -2.55 4.51 1.46
CA LEU A 253 -1.21 5.11 1.65
C LEU A 253 -0.07 4.16 1.23
N PRO A 254 0.07 2.95 1.81
CA PRO A 254 1.17 2.07 1.43
C PRO A 254 1.17 1.68 -0.06
N VAL A 255 0.02 1.33 -0.63
CA VAL A 255 -0.03 0.84 -2.03
C VAL A 255 0.35 1.93 -3.03
N LYS A 256 -0.08 3.18 -2.83
CA LYS A 256 0.35 4.30 -3.67
C LYS A 256 1.82 4.64 -3.46
N ALA A 257 2.32 4.59 -2.23
CA ALA A 257 3.74 4.75 -1.96
C ALA A 257 4.58 3.71 -2.72
N VAL A 258 4.18 2.43 -2.75
CA VAL A 258 4.91 1.42 -3.53
C VAL A 258 4.80 1.67 -5.03
N LEU A 259 3.62 1.97 -5.56
CA LEU A 259 3.47 2.30 -6.98
C LEU A 259 4.35 3.48 -7.41
N ALA A 260 4.50 4.49 -6.55
CA ALA A 260 5.42 5.59 -6.78
C ALA A 260 6.89 5.15 -6.73
N MET A 261 7.27 4.29 -5.77
CA MET A 261 8.62 3.69 -5.74
C MET A 261 8.92 2.85 -6.99
N MET A 262 7.90 2.24 -7.60
CA MET A 262 7.98 1.51 -8.88
C MET A 262 7.98 2.44 -10.11
N GLY A 263 7.85 3.76 -9.92
CA GLY A 263 7.78 4.74 -11.00
C GLY A 263 6.48 4.68 -11.81
N LYS A 264 5.39 4.14 -11.25
CA LYS A 264 4.11 3.96 -11.94
C LYS A 264 3.12 5.10 -11.74
N ILE A 265 3.26 5.86 -10.66
CA ILE A 265 2.40 7.02 -10.34
C ILE A 265 3.23 8.13 -9.68
N GLU A 266 2.69 9.35 -9.66
CA GLU A 266 3.10 10.34 -8.67
C GLU A 266 2.48 10.04 -7.30
N GLU A 267 3.23 10.25 -6.22
CA GLU A 267 2.76 9.99 -4.86
C GLU A 267 1.95 11.17 -4.31
N VAL A 268 0.72 11.31 -4.80
CA VAL A 268 -0.21 12.34 -4.37
C VAL A 268 -1.43 11.71 -3.71
N TYR A 269 -1.87 12.30 -2.61
CA TYR A 269 -3.09 11.92 -1.87
C TYR A 269 -3.99 13.14 -1.73
N ARG A 270 -5.29 12.92 -1.62
CA ARG A 270 -6.22 13.99 -1.25
C ARG A 270 -6.45 13.98 0.26
N LEU A 271 -6.52 15.17 0.86
CA LEU A 271 -6.89 15.28 2.27
C LEU A 271 -8.23 14.58 2.53
N PRO A 272 -8.38 13.85 3.66
CA PRO A 272 -7.51 13.87 4.85
C PRO A 272 -6.33 12.88 4.81
N LEU A 273 -6.08 12.20 3.68
CA LEU A 273 -4.93 11.32 3.52
C LEU A 273 -3.66 12.14 3.28
N LEU A 274 -2.54 11.63 3.79
CA LEU A 274 -1.24 12.28 3.75
C LEU A 274 -0.16 11.26 3.38
N PRO A 275 1.01 11.70 2.89
CA PRO A 275 2.15 10.80 2.72
C PRO A 275 2.49 10.04 4.00
N MET A 276 2.93 8.79 3.82
CA MET A 276 3.30 7.90 4.93
C MET A 276 4.35 8.52 5.84
N ARG A 277 4.31 8.14 7.12
CA ARG A 277 5.37 8.51 8.07
C ARG A 277 6.72 7.94 7.60
N ARG A 278 7.81 8.66 7.88
CA ARG A 278 9.15 8.30 7.39
C ARG A 278 9.60 6.89 7.83
N ASP A 279 9.30 6.51 9.06
CA ASP A 279 9.68 5.21 9.66
C ASP A 279 8.90 4.03 9.05
N THR A 280 7.58 4.18 8.86
CA THR A 280 6.75 3.15 8.20
C THR A 280 7.05 3.05 6.72
N ARG A 281 7.32 4.18 6.05
CA ARG A 281 7.79 4.21 4.66
C ARG A 281 9.12 3.48 4.49
N ALA A 282 10.09 3.70 5.38
CA ALA A 282 11.38 2.99 5.32
C ALA A 282 11.21 1.47 5.50
N ARG A 283 10.32 1.04 6.41
CA ARG A 283 9.95 -0.37 6.58
C ARG A 283 9.29 -0.94 5.32
N LEU A 284 8.35 -0.21 4.72
CA LEU A 284 7.70 -0.58 3.47
C LEU A 284 8.71 -0.74 2.35
N GLN A 285 9.60 0.24 2.15
CA GLN A 285 10.64 0.19 1.12
C GLN A 285 11.53 -1.06 1.24
N LYS A 286 11.91 -1.43 2.47
CA LYS A 286 12.67 -2.67 2.72
C LYS A 286 11.91 -3.90 2.24
N VAL A 287 10.63 -4.02 2.60
CA VAL A 287 9.77 -5.14 2.17
C VAL A 287 9.66 -5.20 0.66
N VAL A 288 9.38 -4.06 0.01
CA VAL A 288 9.23 -3.94 -1.45
C VAL A 288 10.51 -4.36 -2.19
N ALA A 289 11.68 -4.00 -1.65
CA ALA A 289 12.97 -4.43 -2.19
C ALA A 289 13.25 -5.93 -1.96
N GLU A 290 12.81 -6.50 -0.83
CA GLU A 290 12.95 -7.93 -0.52
C GLU A 290 12.08 -8.81 -1.42
N VAL A 291 10.88 -8.36 -1.78
CA VAL A 291 10.00 -9.07 -2.73
C VAL A 291 10.35 -8.79 -4.19
N GLY A 292 11.32 -7.91 -4.45
CA GLY A 292 11.92 -7.68 -5.77
C GLY A 292 11.18 -6.70 -6.68
N LEU A 293 10.32 -5.82 -6.14
CA LEU A 293 9.58 -4.83 -6.94
C LEU A 293 10.40 -3.57 -7.24
N ILE A 294 11.40 -3.28 -6.43
CA ILE A 294 12.37 -2.20 -6.65
C ILE A 294 13.77 -2.73 -6.42
N SER A 295 14.77 -2.06 -7.01
CA SER A 295 16.17 -2.34 -6.71
C SER A 295 16.42 -2.12 -5.22
N LYS A 296 17.18 -3.04 -4.58
CA LYS A 296 17.66 -2.80 -3.23
C LYS A 296 18.43 -1.48 -3.23
N PRO A 297 18.14 -0.55 -2.29
CA PRO A 297 18.94 0.65 -2.18
C PRO A 297 20.40 0.21 -2.08
N ALA A 298 21.26 0.76 -2.94
CA ALA A 298 22.69 0.60 -2.78
C ALA A 298 23.01 0.93 -1.32
N GLY A 299 23.76 0.06 -0.64
CA GLY A 299 24.22 0.37 0.72
C GLY A 299 24.80 1.78 0.73
N PRO A 300 24.66 2.54 1.84
CA PRO A 300 25.13 3.92 1.88
C PRO A 300 26.55 3.96 1.32
N ALA A 301 26.77 4.82 0.31
CA ALA A 301 28.11 5.06 -0.18
C ALA A 301 28.98 5.39 1.04
N PRO A 302 30.18 4.79 1.18
CA PRO A 302 31.01 5.04 2.35
C PRO A 302 31.16 6.56 2.50
N GLU A 303 30.71 7.09 3.65
CA GLU A 303 30.91 8.50 3.97
C GLU A 303 32.40 8.79 3.83
N VAL A 304 32.74 9.79 3.00
CA VAL A 304 34.10 10.34 2.94
C VAL A 304 34.35 10.92 4.31
N SER A 305 35.03 10.14 5.15
CA SER A 305 35.37 10.53 6.50
C SER A 305 36.78 11.08 6.46
N ASP A 306 36.89 12.40 6.41
CA ASP A 306 38.18 13.06 6.57
C ASP A 306 38.61 12.96 8.03
N PHE A 307 39.89 12.69 8.27
CA PHE A 307 40.49 12.66 9.60
C PHE A 307 41.40 13.86 9.80
N PHE A 308 41.49 14.34 11.03
CA PHE A 308 42.33 15.48 11.40
C PHE A 308 43.08 15.20 12.71
N ILE A 309 44.29 15.72 12.82
CA ILE A 309 45.08 15.68 14.05
C ILE A 309 45.02 17.05 14.71
N TYR A 310 44.56 17.09 15.96
CA TYR A 310 44.61 18.26 16.82
C TYR A 310 45.90 18.23 17.65
N GLU A 311 46.72 19.27 17.56
CA GLU A 311 47.98 19.43 18.27
C GLU A 311 47.91 20.64 19.22
N ASN A 312 48.20 20.43 20.51
CA ASN A 312 48.15 21.51 21.52
C ASN A 312 49.46 21.58 22.31
N TRP A 313 50.02 22.79 22.44
CA TRP A 313 51.30 23.08 23.10
C TRP A 313 51.17 23.88 24.41
N ALA A 314 50.01 24.47 24.69
CA ALA A 314 49.85 25.46 25.77
C ALA A 314 49.34 24.90 27.10
N ALA A 315 48.84 23.65 27.12
CA ALA A 315 48.16 23.06 28.29
C ALA A 315 48.93 21.92 28.99
N GLY A 316 50.19 21.65 28.63
CA GLY A 316 50.97 20.56 29.22
C GLY A 316 51.92 19.88 28.22
N PRO A 317 52.36 18.62 28.47
CA PRO A 317 53.25 17.91 27.56
C PRO A 317 52.66 17.85 26.15
N HIS A 318 53.49 18.10 25.14
CA HIS A 318 53.10 18.15 23.74
C HIS A 318 52.24 16.93 23.34
N LYS A 319 50.94 17.19 23.11
CA LYS A 319 49.93 16.14 22.88
C LYS A 319 49.24 16.35 21.54
N ILE A 320 48.97 15.23 20.88
CA ILE A 320 48.11 15.17 19.70
C ILE A 320 46.90 14.25 19.90
N VAL A 321 45.80 14.59 19.25
CA VAL A 321 44.57 13.79 19.23
C VAL A 321 44.08 13.61 17.80
N LEU A 322 43.84 12.37 17.37
CA LEU A 322 43.25 12.07 16.07
C LEU A 322 41.72 12.10 16.15
N HIS A 323 41.08 12.73 15.17
CA HIS A 323 39.64 12.94 15.12
C HIS A 323 39.08 12.59 13.74
N ARG A 324 37.83 12.13 13.70
CA ARG A 324 36.98 12.16 12.51
C ARG A 324 36.45 13.59 12.29
N GLY A 325 36.39 14.05 11.04
CA GLY A 325 35.99 15.41 10.66
C GLY A 325 34.55 15.78 11.06
N SER A 326 33.70 14.79 11.29
CA SER A 326 32.33 14.95 11.81
C SER A 326 32.24 14.98 13.34
N CYS A 327 33.36 15.00 14.07
CA CYS A 327 33.37 14.97 15.53
C CYS A 327 32.81 16.25 16.17
N GLY A 328 31.61 16.18 16.74
CA GLY A 328 30.97 17.30 17.44
C GLY A 328 31.58 17.63 18.82
N GLN A 329 32.43 16.76 19.38
CA GLN A 329 32.94 16.90 20.75
C GLN A 329 34.15 17.83 20.90
N CYS A 330 34.88 18.13 19.81
CA CYS A 330 36.23 18.70 19.95
C CYS A 330 36.46 20.06 19.26
N SER A 331 35.44 20.66 18.63
CA SER A 331 35.48 22.06 18.17
C SER A 331 34.23 22.42 17.35
N HIS A 332 33.12 22.77 18.01
CA HIS A 332 31.92 23.39 17.39
C HIS A 332 31.56 22.88 15.96
N GLY A 333 31.72 21.57 15.71
CA GLY A 333 31.30 20.88 14.49
C GLY A 333 31.95 21.28 13.16
N LYS A 334 33.14 21.91 13.11
CA LYS A 334 33.84 22.13 11.82
C LYS A 334 35.33 21.96 11.99
N GLY A 335 35.86 20.83 11.52
CA GLY A 335 37.28 20.70 11.20
C GLY A 335 37.65 21.88 10.30
N ARG A 336 38.38 22.84 10.84
CA ARG A 336 38.81 24.00 10.07
C ARG A 336 39.92 23.50 9.13
N PRO A 337 39.93 23.91 7.85
CA PRO A 337 41.10 23.73 7.00
C PRO A 337 42.34 24.22 7.76
N ALA A 338 43.47 23.54 7.55
CA ALA A 338 44.72 23.74 8.31
C ALA A 338 44.95 25.19 8.77
N GLY A 339 45.12 25.39 10.08
CA GLY A 339 45.30 26.70 10.70
C GLY A 339 45.30 26.68 12.22
N HIS A 340 45.61 27.84 12.82
CA HIS A 340 45.62 28.05 14.26
C HIS A 340 44.20 28.37 14.78
N ASP A 341 43.79 27.73 15.88
CA ASP A 341 42.59 28.13 16.61
C ASP A 341 42.90 29.15 17.73
N ALA A 342 41.85 29.70 18.35
CA ALA A 342 41.97 30.72 19.41
C ALA A 342 42.67 30.20 20.69
N ASN A 343 42.97 28.90 20.79
CA ASN A 343 43.63 28.27 21.92
C ASN A 343 45.09 27.91 21.61
N HIS A 344 45.69 28.50 20.57
CA HIS A 344 47.07 28.20 20.12
C HIS A 344 47.29 26.73 19.73
N ALA A 345 46.24 26.06 19.26
CA ALA A 345 46.33 24.70 18.76
C ALA A 345 46.40 24.67 17.23
N ARG A 346 47.02 23.62 16.69
CA ARG A 346 47.21 23.41 15.26
C ARG A 346 46.45 22.17 14.80
N TRP A 347 45.73 22.29 13.70
CA TRP A 347 45.07 21.16 13.03
C TRP A 347 45.89 20.70 11.81
N HIS A 348 46.06 19.39 11.67
CA HIS A 348 46.69 18.75 10.50
C HIS A 348 45.67 17.87 9.76
N GLY A 349 45.73 17.85 8.43
CA GLY A 349 44.78 17.15 7.56
C GLY A 349 44.17 18.09 6.49
N PRO A 350 43.08 17.67 5.80
CA PRO A 350 42.38 16.38 5.96
C PRO A 350 43.22 15.18 5.52
N TYR A 351 43.05 14.05 6.21
CA TYR A 351 43.53 12.73 5.77
C TYR A 351 42.33 11.91 5.29
N ALA A 352 42.43 11.29 4.12
CA ALA A 352 41.29 10.61 3.49
C ALA A 352 40.93 9.29 4.18
N THR A 353 41.87 8.72 4.96
CA THR A 353 41.64 7.50 5.73
C THR A 353 42.21 7.59 7.15
N LEU A 354 41.68 6.75 8.03
CA LEU A 354 42.20 6.61 9.40
C LEU A 354 43.66 6.15 9.41
N ALA A 355 44.04 5.30 8.46
CA ALA A 355 45.41 4.80 8.33
C ALA A 355 46.39 5.92 8.00
N GLU A 356 46.03 6.82 7.08
CA GLU A 356 46.82 8.02 6.76
C GLU A 356 46.94 8.95 7.96
N GLY A 357 45.83 9.20 8.68
CA GLY A 357 45.84 10.00 9.90
C GLY A 357 46.74 9.43 10.99
N ARG A 358 46.72 8.10 11.19
CA ARG A 358 47.62 7.41 12.13
C ARG A 358 49.09 7.51 11.71
N ALA A 359 49.39 7.27 10.43
CA ALA A 359 50.74 7.36 9.92
C ALA A 359 51.32 8.78 10.11
N ALA A 360 50.53 9.81 9.80
CA ALA A 360 50.92 11.19 10.02
C ALA A 360 51.13 11.50 11.51
N ALA A 361 50.23 11.05 12.40
CA ALA A 361 50.37 11.20 13.85
C ALA A 361 51.64 10.53 14.41
N HIS A 362 52.03 9.38 13.85
CA HIS A 362 53.28 8.71 14.21
C HIS A 362 54.53 9.45 13.73
N ALA A 363 54.47 10.09 12.54
CA ALA A 363 55.58 10.83 11.97
C ALA A 363 55.86 12.19 12.67
N MET A 364 54.92 12.71 13.47
CA MET A 364 55.11 13.98 14.19
C MET A 364 56.20 13.85 15.27
N THR A 365 57.23 14.69 15.15
CA THR A 365 58.38 14.75 16.08
C THR A 365 58.07 15.60 17.31
N GLY A 366 58.64 15.24 18.46
CA GLY A 366 58.49 16.01 19.71
C GLY A 366 57.16 15.80 20.45
N VAL A 367 56.27 14.96 19.95
CA VAL A 367 54.97 14.62 20.58
C VAL A 367 55.18 13.58 21.69
N LEU A 368 54.79 13.94 22.91
CA LEU A 368 54.88 13.11 24.11
C LEU A 368 53.66 12.21 24.30
N ILE A 369 52.46 12.67 23.89
CA ILE A 369 51.21 11.92 24.06
C ILE A 369 50.45 11.88 22.73
N ARG A 370 50.14 10.67 22.25
CA ARG A 370 49.29 10.43 21.07
C ARG A 370 48.03 9.72 21.53
N SER A 371 46.87 10.23 21.16
CA SER A 371 45.59 9.64 21.54
C SER A 371 44.58 9.72 20.40
N GLU A 372 43.57 8.87 20.44
CA GLU A 372 42.46 8.88 19.50
C GLU A 372 41.20 9.33 20.24
N CYS A 373 40.42 10.22 19.62
CA CYS A 373 39.13 10.60 20.14
C CYS A 373 38.14 9.43 19.99
N LYS A 374 37.10 9.35 20.83
CA LYS A 374 36.04 8.33 20.71
C LYS A 374 35.28 8.33 19.38
N CYS A 375 35.46 9.35 18.54
CA CYS A 375 34.88 9.44 17.20
C CYS A 375 35.67 8.67 16.13
N VAL A 376 36.90 8.28 16.46
CA VAL A 376 37.77 7.37 15.71
C VAL A 376 37.57 5.98 16.29
#